data_AF-A0A838ES07-F1
#
_entry.id   AF-A0A838ES07-F1
#
_cell.length_a   1.000
_cell.length_b   1.000
_cell.length_c   1.000
_cell.angle_alpha   90.00
_cell.angle_beta   90.00
_cell.angle_gamma   90.00
#
_symmetry.space_group_name_H-M   'P 1'
#
loop_
_entity.id
_entity.type
_entity.pdbx_description
1 polymer ?
#
loop_
_entity_poly.entity_id
_entity_poly.type
_entity_poly.pdbx_seq_one_letter_code
_entity_poly.pdbx_strand_id
1 'polypeptide(L)'
;MESNDRIYQEHRDSSLAQVQKLFHTAHQQFIQQIDLLVQKLSEEDLNASHRFAWTESWSGASIIAAIADNSYEHYSDHAQHIRRWLDSSKVV
;
A
#
# COMPACT_ATOMS: atom_id res chain seq x y z
N MET A 1 9.31 -7.69 -5.41
CA MET A 1 7.92 -7.53 -5.86
C MET A 1 7.05 -8.30 -4.90
N GLU A 2 6.03 -7.64 -4.35
CA GLU A 2 5.07 -8.27 -3.45
C GLU A 2 4.32 -9.38 -4.20
N SER A 3 4.11 -10.53 -3.55
CA SER A 3 3.35 -11.64 -4.15
C SER A 3 2.00 -11.71 -3.46
N ASN A 4 0.97 -11.18 -4.12
CA ASN A 4 -0.41 -11.22 -3.63
C ASN A 4 -0.87 -12.64 -3.31
N ASP A 5 -0.43 -13.62 -4.12
CA ASP A 5 -0.72 -15.03 -3.88
C ASP A 5 -0.15 -15.51 -2.55
N ARG A 6 1.10 -15.13 -2.23
CA ARG A 6 1.72 -15.48 -0.95
C ARG A 6 0.95 -14.85 0.22
N ILE A 7 0.65 -13.56 0.15
CA ILE A 7 -0.09 -12.83 1.21
C ILE A 7 -1.49 -13.45 1.40
N TYR A 8 -2.15 -13.80 0.29
CA TYR A 8 -3.42 -14.49 0.34
C TYR A 8 -3.29 -15.86 1.03
N GLN A 9 -2.32 -16.70 0.66
CA GLN A 9 -2.14 -18.00 1.32
C GLN A 9 -1.78 -17.87 2.81
N GLU A 10 -1.04 -16.83 3.20
CA GLU A 10 -0.68 -16.56 4.60
C GLU A 10 -1.88 -16.14 5.45
N HIS A 11 -2.89 -15.48 4.86
CA HIS A 11 -3.98 -14.85 5.61
C HIS A 11 -5.38 -15.35 5.27
N ARG A 12 -5.57 -16.22 4.28
CA ARG A 12 -6.88 -16.73 3.81
C ARG A 12 -7.73 -17.36 4.91
N ASP A 13 -7.10 -17.98 5.90
CA ASP A 13 -7.80 -18.66 7.01
C ASP A 13 -7.90 -17.77 8.26
N SER A 14 -7.40 -16.53 8.19
CA SER A 14 -7.55 -15.54 9.26
C SER A 14 -8.94 -14.91 9.23
N SER A 15 -9.45 -14.57 10.41
CA SER A 15 -10.68 -13.77 10.50
C SER A 15 -10.47 -12.35 9.95
N LEU A 16 -11.54 -11.73 9.45
CA LEU A 16 -11.50 -10.33 8.99
C LEU A 16 -10.96 -9.39 10.07
N ALA A 17 -11.35 -9.58 11.33
CA ALA A 17 -10.89 -8.76 12.44
C ALA A 17 -9.36 -8.86 12.66
N GLN A 18 -8.77 -10.04 12.46
CA GLN A 18 -7.32 -10.23 12.56
C GLN A 18 -6.59 -9.53 11.41
N VAL A 19 -7.07 -9.70 10.17
CA VAL A 19 -6.49 -9.03 8.99
C VAL A 19 -6.59 -7.51 9.13
N GLN A 20 -7.74 -7.00 9.57
CA GLN A 20 -7.92 -5.58 9.85
C GLN A 20 -6.95 -5.10 10.93
N LYS A 21 -6.80 -5.82 12.05
CA LYS A 21 -5.86 -5.42 13.10
C LYS A 21 -4.42 -5.33 12.56
N LEU A 22 -3.98 -6.32 11.79
CA LEU A 22 -2.65 -6.33 11.17
C LEU A 22 -2.48 -5.12 10.23
N PHE A 23 -3.47 -4.87 9.37
CA PHE A 23 -3.46 -3.71 8.47
C PHE A 23 -3.35 -2.39 9.24
N HIS A 24 -4.17 -2.16 10.27
CA HIS A 24 -4.12 -0.92 11.04
C HIS A 24 -2.76 -0.73 11.72
N THR A 25 -2.15 -1.79 12.27
CA THR A 25 -0.81 -1.72 12.84
C THR A 25 0.25 -1.36 11.78
N ALA A 26 0.23 -2.04 10.63
CA ALA A 26 1.16 -1.77 9.54
C ALA A 26 1.00 -0.35 8.98
N HIS A 27 -0.24 0.11 8.82
CA HIS A 27 -0.53 1.47 8.32
C HIS A 27 -0.04 2.54 9.30
N GLN A 28 -0.21 2.36 10.61
CA GLN A 28 0.33 3.30 11.60
C GLN A 28 1.87 3.35 11.57
N GLN A 29 2.54 2.21 11.43
CA GLN A 29 3.99 2.15 11.25
C GLN A 29 4.43 2.85 9.96
N PHE A 30 3.68 2.65 8.87
CA PHE A 30 3.94 3.28 7.58
C PHE A 30 3.89 4.81 7.67
N ILE A 31 2.85 5.37 8.29
CA ILE A 31 2.75 6.83 8.51
C ILE A 31 3.93 7.36 9.31
N GLN A 32 4.32 6.68 10.39
CA GLN A 32 5.48 7.07 11.19
C GLN A 32 6.79 7.06 10.36
N GLN A 33 6.96 6.09 9.46
CA GLN A 33 8.13 6.02 8.59
C GLN A 33 8.11 7.15 7.55
N ILE A 34 6.95 7.51 7.00
CA ILE A 34 6.83 8.66 6.11
C ILE A 34 7.24 9.94 6.84
N ASP A 35 6.76 10.17 8.06
CA ASP A 35 7.10 11.36 8.85
C ASP A 35 8.61 11.47 9.09
N LEU A 36 9.28 10.35 9.37
CA LEU A 36 10.74 10.31 9.51
C LEU A 36 11.45 10.56 8.18
N LEU A 37 10.91 10.04 7.09
CA LEU A 37 11.49 10.14 5.76
C LEU A 37 11.45 11.59 5.25
N VAL A 38 10.33 12.31 5.42
CA VAL A 38 10.23 13.74 5.04
C VAL A 38 11.11 14.66 5.89
N GLN A 39 11.50 14.24 7.10
CA GLN A 39 12.45 14.98 7.94
C GLN A 39 13.90 14.73 7.54
N LYS A 40 14.21 13.59 6.94
CA LYS A 40 15.59 13.15 6.64
C LYS A 40 16.02 13.41 5.20
N LEU A 41 15.08 13.38 4.27
CA LEU A 41 15.37 13.51 2.85
C LEU A 41 15.00 14.90 2.34
N SER A 42 15.75 15.39 1.37
CA SER A 42 15.42 16.61 0.64
C SER A 42 14.21 16.40 -0.27
N GLU A 43 13.54 17.47 -0.69
CA GLU A 43 12.48 17.38 -1.70
C GLU A 43 12.98 16.73 -2.99
N GLU A 44 14.23 16.98 -3.39
CA GLU A 44 14.83 16.35 -4.55
C GLU A 44 14.95 14.84 -4.35
N ASP A 45 15.45 14.38 -3.21
CA ASP A 45 15.57 12.94 -2.96
C ASP A 45 14.20 12.24 -2.91
N LEU A 46 13.15 12.95 -2.47
CA LEU A 46 11.79 12.42 -2.44
C LEU A 46 11.18 12.29 -3.84
N ASN A 47 11.38 13.29 -4.69
CA ASN A 47 10.64 13.44 -5.94
C ASN A 47 11.41 13.03 -7.19
N ALA A 48 12.74 13.09 -7.19
CA ALA A 48 13.55 12.79 -8.37
C ALA A 48 13.44 11.32 -8.77
N SER A 49 13.12 11.07 -10.04
CA SER A 49 13.14 9.74 -10.62
C SER A 49 14.56 9.17 -10.65
N HIS A 50 14.67 7.85 -10.49
CA HIS A 50 15.94 7.11 -10.57
C HIS A 50 16.98 7.49 -9.52
N ARG A 51 16.55 8.17 -8.45
CA ARG A 51 17.43 8.52 -7.33
C ARG A 51 17.86 7.29 -6.52
N PHE A 52 16.98 6.31 -6.40
CA PHE A 52 17.21 5.08 -5.67
C PHE A 52 16.90 3.87 -6.55
N ALA A 53 17.86 2.95 -6.71
CA ALA A 53 17.72 1.81 -7.62
C ALA A 53 16.49 0.93 -7.32
N TRP A 54 16.07 0.83 -6.05
CA TRP A 54 14.90 0.02 -5.68
C TRP A 54 13.56 0.65 -6.10
N THR A 55 13.52 1.95 -6.45
CA THR A 55 12.30 2.60 -6.91
C THR A 55 12.05 2.40 -8.41
N GLU A 56 13.01 1.84 -9.15
CA GLU A 56 12.95 1.73 -10.63
C GLU A 56 11.78 0.90 -11.15
N SER A 57 11.27 -0.05 -10.36
CA SER A 57 10.12 -0.88 -10.75
C SER A 57 8.77 -0.16 -10.60
N TRP A 58 8.73 1.02 -9.98
CA TRP A 58 7.49 1.77 -9.75
C TRP A 58 7.30 2.82 -10.84
N SER A 59 6.04 3.05 -11.22
CA SER A 59 5.68 4.15 -12.13
C SER A 59 6.20 5.47 -11.56
N GLY A 60 6.90 6.29 -12.34
CA GLY A 60 7.54 7.53 -11.87
C GLY A 60 8.93 7.36 -11.23
N ALA A 61 9.33 6.14 -10.87
CA ALA A 61 10.67 5.79 -10.38
C ALA A 61 11.20 6.65 -9.20
N SER A 62 10.32 7.20 -8.37
CA SER A 62 10.65 8.03 -7.20
C SER A 62 10.10 7.43 -5.90
N ILE A 63 10.59 7.91 -4.75
CA ILE A 63 10.09 7.46 -3.45
C ILE A 63 8.62 7.84 -3.28
N ILE A 64 8.25 9.06 -3.64
CA ILE A 64 6.87 9.54 -3.52
C ILE A 64 5.92 8.70 -4.38
N ALA A 65 6.33 8.33 -5.59
CA ALA A 65 5.50 7.48 -6.44
C ALA A 65 5.32 6.07 -5.86
N ALA A 66 6.37 5.49 -5.27
CA ALA A 66 6.27 4.21 -4.57
C ALA A 66 5.35 4.32 -3.33
N ILE A 67 5.43 5.40 -2.57
CA ILE A 67 4.55 5.66 -1.41
C ILE A 67 3.09 5.79 -1.86
N ALA A 68 2.83 6.55 -2.92
CA ALA A 68 1.49 6.76 -3.46
C ALA A 68 0.84 5.45 -3.89
N ASP A 69 1.53 4.69 -4.74
CA ASP A 69 1.05 3.41 -5.28
C ASP A 69 0.67 2.47 -4.12
N ASN A 70 1.61 2.20 -3.20
CA ASN A 70 1.42 1.28 -2.05
C ASN A 70 0.50 1.80 -0.94
N SER A 71 -0.11 2.97 -1.08
CA SER A 71 -1.00 3.54 -0.06
C SER A 71 -2.34 3.94 -0.65
N TYR A 72 -2.61 5.24 -0.75
CA TYR A 72 -3.94 5.75 -1.04
C TYR A 72 -4.45 5.35 -2.43
N GLU A 73 -3.56 5.10 -3.40
CA GLU A 73 -3.94 4.62 -4.73
C GLU A 73 -4.49 3.19 -4.65
N HIS A 74 -3.70 2.22 -4.15
CA HIS A 74 -4.17 0.84 -3.96
C HIS A 74 -5.35 0.74 -2.97
N TYR A 75 -5.39 1.56 -1.92
CA TYR A 75 -6.53 1.57 -0.98
C TYR A 75 -7.83 1.96 -1.68
N SER A 76 -7.80 2.97 -2.53
CA SER A 76 -8.95 3.41 -3.33
C SER A 76 -9.41 2.30 -4.27
N ASP A 77 -8.49 1.69 -5.01
CA ASP A 77 -8.78 0.64 -5.98
C ASP A 77 -9.40 -0.59 -5.32
N HIS A 78 -8.81 -1.06 -4.22
CA HIS A 78 -9.34 -2.20 -3.47
C HIS A 78 -10.68 -1.89 -2.79
N ALA A 79 -10.88 -0.68 -2.27
CA ALA A 79 -12.17 -0.27 -1.72
C ALA A 79 -13.28 -0.30 -2.77
N GLN A 80 -12.97 0.08 -4.02
CA GLN A 80 -13.93 -0.04 -5.13
C GLN A 80 -14.26 -1.50 -5.45
N HIS A 81 -13.27 -2.39 -5.48
CA HIS A 81 -13.50 -3.82 -5.69
C HIS A 81 -14.39 -4.43 -4.60
N ILE A 82 -14.11 -4.13 -3.33
CA ILE A 82 -14.92 -4.59 -2.19
C ILE A 82 -16.35 -4.06 -2.30
N ARG A 83 -16.53 -2.78 -2.65
CA ARG A 83 -17.87 -2.19 -2.81
C ARG A 83 -18.66 -2.87 -3.92
N ARG A 84 -18.06 -3.08 -5.10
CA ARG A 84 -18.69 -3.81 -6.21
C ARG A 84 -19.09 -5.22 -5.80
N TRP A 85 -18.23 -5.93 -5.08
CA TRP A 85 -18.53 -7.27 -4.58
C TRP A 85 -19.68 -7.29 -3.57
N LEU A 86 -19.72 -6.33 -2.64
CA LEU A 86 -20.83 -6.19 -1.68
C LEU A 86 -22.15 -5.87 -2.39
N ASP A 87 -22.13 -5.01 -3.40
CA ASP A 87 -23.32 -4.64 -4.17
C ASP A 87 -23.82 -5.83 -5.01
N SER A 88 -22.93 -6.61 -5.62
CA SER A 88 -23.33 -7.83 -6.34
C SER A 88 -23.84 -8.94 -5.41
N SER A 89 -23.34 -8.99 -4.17
CA SER A 89 -23.72 -10.01 -3.18
C SER A 89 -25.04 -9.70 -2.46
N LYS A 90 -25.53 -8.45 -2.56
CA LYS A 90 -26.85 -8.03 -2.06
C LYS A 90 -28.00 -8.33 -3.02
N VAL A 91 -27.70 -8.83 -4.21
CA VAL A 91 -28.69 -9.34 -5.17
C VAL A 91 -28.91 -10.84 -4.91
N VAL A 92 -29.41 -11.16 -3.72
CA VAL A 92 -30.03 -12.46 -3.38
C VAL A 92 -31.23 -12.19 -2.48
#